data_AF-A0A3A5VW39-F1
#
_entry.id   AF-A0A3A5VW39-F1
#
_cell.length_a   1.000
_cell.length_b   1.000
_cell.length_c   1.000
_cell.angle_alpha   90.00
_cell.angle_beta   90.00
_cell.angle_gamma   90.00
#
_symmetry.space_group_name_H-M   'P 1'
#
loop_
_entity.id
_entity.type
_entity.pdbx_description
1 polymer ?
#
loop_
_entity_poly.entity_id
_entity_poly.type
_entity_poly.pdbx_seq_one_letter_code
_entity_poly.pdbx_strand_id
1 'polypeptide(L)'
;MKRQYFEENMHLPERLSEQLEGLEGATRQKAARLVIDLARTAKASTFVEVDHAHVSGVSVITGGHGLRRFLKDLSGDENGTVVIPTTLNSAGCDKRKMKEMDIAWPDFLEQQFEIVQAYDRLGIESTLSCTPYDRGIEIEGETASWAESNAVCYTNTWTSLITNRESGLSALATALTGYAPAWGLHLPEHRIPNIRVKISCELETLSDYSILGDWIGRNAKPEWNLPFGPMPYVEGLPAYISFARKKALTAAAANYGTPMMWVDGHSVQSLEDFSNVEWQGELEFKQEDLAHRYEELKPEGQVDLVVIGCPQASLEEMRTTASALRSHMEFG
;
A
#
# COMPACT_ATOMS: atom_id res chain seq x y z
N MET A 1 34.34 -18.26 -2.36
CA MET A 1 33.68 -18.50 -3.66
C MET A 1 33.34 -17.14 -4.24
N LYS A 2 34.08 -16.72 -5.26
CA LYS A 2 33.99 -15.37 -5.84
C LYS A 2 32.66 -15.21 -6.59
N ARG A 3 31.99 -14.07 -6.35
CA ARG A 3 30.86 -13.53 -7.12
C ARG A 3 31.24 -13.49 -8.61
N GLN A 4 30.70 -14.40 -9.41
CA GLN A 4 30.88 -14.37 -10.86
C GLN A 4 29.58 -14.83 -11.54
N TYR A 5 28.51 -14.10 -11.26
CA TYR A 5 27.26 -14.07 -12.02
C TYR A 5 26.67 -12.67 -11.85
N PHE A 6 27.41 -11.64 -12.30
CA PHE A 6 26.74 -10.43 -12.74
C PHE A 6 26.24 -10.77 -14.15
N GLU A 7 24.92 -10.82 -14.34
CA GLU A 7 24.36 -10.73 -15.69
C GLU A 7 24.95 -9.48 -16.33
N GLU A 8 25.50 -9.59 -17.54
CA GLU A 8 26.44 -8.64 -18.16
C GLU A 8 25.90 -7.21 -18.37
N ASN A 9 24.68 -6.88 -17.93
CA ASN A 9 23.98 -5.62 -18.21
C ASN A 9 23.31 -4.92 -17.00
N MET A 10 23.61 -5.28 -15.74
CA MET A 10 23.04 -4.57 -14.58
C MET A 10 23.86 -3.32 -14.23
N HIS A 11 23.24 -2.15 -14.30
CA HIS A 11 23.85 -0.84 -14.00
C HIS A 11 23.55 -0.42 -12.57
N LEU A 12 24.51 -0.67 -11.66
CA LEU A 12 24.41 -0.23 -10.27
C LEU A 12 24.78 1.25 -10.14
N PRO A 13 23.96 2.07 -9.46
CA PRO A 13 24.40 3.37 -8.96
C PRO A 13 25.66 3.23 -8.10
N GLU A 14 26.57 4.22 -8.18
CA GLU A 14 27.86 4.19 -7.49
C GLU A 14 27.70 3.91 -5.99
N ARG A 15 26.84 4.68 -5.31
CA ARG A 15 26.55 4.51 -3.88
C ARG A 15 25.96 3.13 -3.54
N LEU A 16 25.09 2.57 -4.39
CA LEU A 16 24.55 1.22 -4.18
C LEU A 16 25.65 0.14 -4.30
N SER A 17 26.62 0.35 -5.20
CA SER A 17 27.80 -0.51 -5.31
C SER A 17 28.68 -0.44 -4.06
N GLU A 18 28.94 0.76 -3.54
CA GLU A 18 29.69 0.97 -2.29
C GLU A 18 29.00 0.32 -1.07
N GLN A 19 27.67 0.46 -0.97
CA GLN A 19 26.86 -0.23 0.04
C GLN A 19 26.99 -1.75 -0.10
N LEU A 20 26.98 -2.29 -1.32
CA LEU A 20 27.15 -3.73 -1.58
C LEU A 20 28.53 -4.26 -1.14
N GLU A 21 29.57 -3.44 -1.27
CA GLU A 21 30.92 -3.72 -0.78
C GLU A 21 31.04 -3.61 0.75
N GLY A 22 30.09 -2.92 1.38
CA GLY A 22 30.00 -2.77 2.84
C GLY A 22 30.66 -1.50 3.36
N LEU A 23 30.91 -0.51 2.49
CA LEU A 23 31.53 0.76 2.88
C LEU A 23 30.62 1.61 3.78
N GLU A 24 29.30 1.40 3.73
CA GLU A 24 28.32 2.07 4.61
C GLU A 24 27.77 1.16 5.73
N GLY A 25 28.54 0.14 6.14
CA GLY A 25 28.18 -0.74 7.27
C GLY A 25 27.47 -2.03 6.87
N ALA A 26 27.34 -2.94 7.84
CA ALA A 26 26.86 -4.29 7.60
C ALA A 26 25.35 -4.34 7.31
N THR A 27 24.57 -3.46 7.93
CA THR A 27 23.12 -3.38 7.72
C THR A 27 22.79 -2.91 6.31
N ARG A 28 23.42 -1.82 5.83
CA ARG A 28 23.23 -1.37 4.44
C ARG A 28 23.79 -2.36 3.43
N GLN A 29 24.86 -3.08 3.76
CA GLN A 29 25.35 -4.16 2.90
C GLN A 29 24.33 -5.28 2.71
N LYS A 30 23.64 -5.70 3.78
CA LYS A 30 22.56 -6.70 3.71
C LYS A 30 21.40 -6.17 2.87
N ALA A 31 21.00 -4.91 3.07
CA ALA A 31 19.95 -4.26 2.30
C ALA A 31 20.29 -4.16 0.81
N ALA A 32 21.51 -3.73 0.46
CA ALA A 32 21.98 -3.65 -0.93
C ALA A 32 21.97 -5.01 -1.63
N ARG A 33 22.36 -6.09 -0.93
CA ARG A 33 22.24 -7.46 -1.47
C ARG A 33 20.79 -7.81 -1.80
N LEU A 34 19.86 -7.50 -0.89
CA LEU A 34 18.44 -7.75 -1.09
C LEU A 34 17.88 -6.93 -2.27
N VAL A 35 18.20 -5.64 -2.38
CA VAL A 35 17.79 -4.79 -3.50
C VAL A 35 18.28 -5.36 -4.84
N ILE A 36 19.52 -5.86 -4.90
CA ILE A 36 20.08 -6.47 -6.12
C ILE A 36 19.41 -7.82 -6.43
N ASP A 37 19.14 -8.65 -5.43
CA ASP A 37 18.45 -9.92 -5.63
C ASP A 37 16.99 -9.72 -6.07
N LEU A 38 16.32 -8.66 -5.58
CA LEU A 38 15.02 -8.22 -6.07
C LEU A 38 15.10 -7.75 -7.52
N ALA A 39 16.12 -6.96 -7.89
CA ALA A 39 16.33 -6.53 -9.28
C ALA A 39 16.50 -7.72 -10.23
N ARG A 40 17.29 -8.73 -9.84
CA ARG A 40 17.45 -9.98 -10.59
C ARG A 40 16.12 -10.71 -10.77
N THR A 41 15.34 -10.82 -9.70
CA THR A 41 14.03 -11.50 -9.73
C THR A 41 13.04 -10.77 -10.65
N ALA A 42 13.05 -9.44 -10.60
CA ALA A 42 12.23 -8.57 -11.45
C ALA A 42 12.77 -8.41 -12.87
N LYS A 43 13.96 -8.96 -13.18
CA LYS A 43 14.70 -8.75 -14.43
C LYS A 43 14.96 -7.26 -14.74
N ALA A 44 15.13 -6.45 -13.70
CA ALA A 44 15.48 -5.04 -13.82
C ALA A 44 16.98 -4.88 -14.03
N SER A 45 17.39 -4.08 -15.02
CA SER A 45 18.80 -3.74 -15.29
C SER A 45 19.23 -2.41 -14.68
N THR A 46 18.28 -1.59 -14.21
CA THR A 46 18.52 -0.26 -13.63
C THR A 46 17.76 -0.10 -12.30
N PHE A 47 18.04 1.00 -11.61
CA PHE A 47 17.47 1.33 -10.30
C PHE A 47 16.93 2.76 -10.33
N VAL A 48 15.94 3.03 -9.47
CA VAL A 48 15.41 4.37 -9.23
C VAL A 48 15.86 4.85 -7.85
N GLU A 49 16.17 6.13 -7.74
CA GLU A 49 16.27 6.81 -6.46
C GLU A 49 14.87 6.97 -5.88
N VAL A 50 14.75 6.76 -4.57
CA VAL A 50 13.45 6.76 -3.89
C VAL A 50 13.43 7.89 -2.88
N ASP A 51 12.40 8.72 -2.92
CA ASP A 51 12.26 9.90 -2.06
C ASP A 51 11.70 9.53 -0.68
N HIS A 52 10.80 8.54 -0.63
CA HIS A 52 10.12 8.15 0.61
C HIS A 52 9.78 6.66 0.66
N ALA A 53 9.87 6.05 1.85
CA ALA A 53 9.46 4.67 2.09
C ALA A 53 8.36 4.55 3.15
N HIS A 54 7.50 3.54 3.00
CA HIS A 54 6.53 3.15 4.02
C HIS A 54 6.64 1.65 4.27
N VAL A 55 7.18 1.31 5.44
CA VAL A 55 7.55 -0.05 5.80
C VAL A 55 6.40 -0.75 6.51
N SER A 56 6.08 -1.95 6.04
CA SER A 56 5.18 -2.89 6.70
C SER A 56 5.98 -3.99 7.42
N GLY A 57 5.31 -5.04 7.90
CA GLY A 57 5.96 -6.10 8.66
C GLY A 57 6.10 -5.76 10.15
N VAL A 58 5.04 -5.21 10.73
CA VAL A 58 5.00 -4.79 12.15
C VAL A 58 4.31 -5.82 13.05
N SER A 59 3.62 -6.81 12.45
CA SER A 59 2.79 -7.77 13.15
C SER A 59 3.60 -8.87 13.86
N VAL A 60 3.30 -9.05 15.15
CA VAL A 60 3.84 -10.14 15.98
C VAL A 60 3.43 -11.50 15.44
N ILE A 61 2.20 -11.64 14.94
CA ILE A 61 1.62 -12.94 14.57
C ILE A 61 2.19 -13.43 13.24
N THR A 62 2.22 -12.56 12.23
CA THR A 62 2.68 -12.95 10.88
C THR A 62 4.20 -12.90 10.76
N GLY A 63 4.86 -11.94 11.42
CA GLY A 63 6.32 -11.83 11.41
C GLY A 63 7.01 -12.80 12.38
N GLY A 64 6.39 -13.06 13.53
CA GLY A 64 6.84 -14.02 14.53
C GLY A 64 8.29 -13.84 14.98
N HIS A 65 8.92 -14.95 15.36
CA HIS A 65 10.32 -14.96 15.81
C HIS A 65 11.31 -14.56 14.70
N GLY A 66 11.00 -14.92 13.44
CA GLY A 66 11.87 -14.64 12.29
C GLY A 66 12.08 -13.15 12.06
N LEU A 67 10.98 -12.39 12.02
CA LEU A 67 11.00 -10.94 11.90
C LEU A 67 11.78 -10.30 13.05
N ARG A 68 11.48 -10.67 14.29
CA ARG A 68 12.14 -10.12 15.48
C ARG A 68 13.66 -10.33 15.44
N ARG A 69 14.11 -11.54 15.10
CA ARG A 69 15.54 -11.85 14.96
C ARG A 69 16.20 -11.05 13.84
N PHE A 70 15.52 -10.92 12.70
CA PHE A 70 15.99 -10.13 11.57
C PHE A 70 16.14 -8.65 11.93
N LEU A 71 15.12 -8.04 12.54
CA LEU A 71 15.17 -6.64 12.96
C LEU A 71 16.21 -6.41 14.06
N LYS A 72 16.39 -7.35 14.99
CA LYS A 72 17.46 -7.28 15.99
C LYS A 72 18.86 -7.29 15.36
N ASP A 73 19.06 -8.10 14.32
CA ASP A 73 20.33 -8.17 13.59
C ASP A 73 20.60 -6.89 12.79
N LEU A 74 19.59 -6.30 12.14
CA LEU A 74 19.74 -5.02 11.43
C LEU A 74 19.94 -3.84 12.39
N SER A 75 19.08 -3.72 13.42
CA SER A 75 19.11 -2.62 14.38
C SER A 75 20.25 -2.68 15.40
N GLY A 76 21.11 -3.71 15.32
CA GLY A 76 22.34 -3.82 16.11
C GLY A 76 23.52 -3.04 15.53
N ASP A 77 23.42 -2.55 14.29
CA ASP A 77 24.39 -1.66 13.66
C ASP A 77 23.96 -0.20 13.89
N GLU A 78 24.61 0.51 14.81
CA GLU A 78 24.25 1.89 15.18
C GLU A 78 24.36 2.87 14.00
N ASN A 79 25.18 2.56 12.99
CA ASN A 79 25.31 3.38 11.79
C ASN A 79 24.40 2.93 10.64
N GLY A 80 23.66 1.83 10.83
CA GLY A 80 22.80 1.17 9.86
C GLY A 80 21.39 1.75 9.76
N THR A 81 21.25 3.07 9.81
CA THR A 81 19.94 3.75 9.74
C THR A 81 19.45 3.94 8.31
N VAL A 82 18.15 4.16 8.14
CA VAL A 82 17.55 4.58 6.87
C VAL A 82 18.18 5.86 6.35
N VAL A 83 18.22 6.00 5.03
CA VAL A 83 18.85 7.13 4.32
C VAL A 83 17.84 8.05 3.63
N ILE A 84 16.55 7.68 3.68
CA ILE A 84 15.42 8.44 3.15
C ILE A 84 14.31 8.51 4.20
N PRO A 85 13.45 9.55 4.18
CA PRO A 85 12.25 9.62 5.02
C PRO A 85 11.44 8.33 4.95
N THR A 86 11.25 7.70 6.12
CA THR A 86 10.63 6.38 6.21
C THR A 86 9.65 6.33 7.37
N THR A 87 8.47 5.79 7.09
CA THR A 87 7.37 5.68 8.06
C THR A 87 6.99 4.22 8.29
N LEU A 88 6.34 3.94 9.41
CA LEU A 88 5.96 2.60 9.82
C LEU A 88 4.44 2.38 9.77
N ASN A 89 4.03 1.24 9.22
CA ASN A 89 2.65 0.78 9.17
C ASN A 89 2.10 0.49 10.58
N SER A 90 0.78 0.28 10.69
CA SER A 90 0.09 0.09 11.96
C SER A 90 0.64 -1.08 12.79
N ALA A 91 0.71 -0.87 14.10
CA ALA A 91 1.01 -1.92 15.05
C ALA A 91 -0.25 -2.74 15.34
N GLY A 92 -0.06 -3.99 15.77
CA GLY A 92 -1.16 -4.90 16.06
C GLY A 92 -1.93 -4.61 17.35
N CYS A 93 -1.58 -3.56 18.11
CA CYS A 93 -2.30 -3.19 19.32
C CYS A 93 -2.17 -1.72 19.73
N ASP A 94 -3.19 -1.25 20.46
CA ASP A 94 -3.08 -0.06 21.31
C ASP A 94 -2.55 -0.48 22.69
N LYS A 95 -1.32 -0.05 23.01
CA LYS A 95 -0.68 -0.34 24.30
C LYS A 95 -1.49 0.12 25.52
N ARG A 96 -2.35 1.13 25.35
CA ARG A 96 -3.19 1.68 26.44
C ARG A 96 -4.47 0.87 26.66
N LYS A 97 -4.84 0.01 25.70
CA LYS A 97 -6.08 -0.76 25.72
C LYS A 97 -5.87 -2.27 25.66
N MET A 98 -4.68 -2.76 25.99
CA MET A 98 -4.35 -4.18 25.87
C MET A 98 -5.30 -5.11 26.62
N LYS A 99 -5.83 -4.66 27.76
CA LYS A 99 -6.80 -5.44 28.54
C LYS A 99 -8.15 -5.52 27.82
N GLU A 100 -8.63 -4.41 27.27
CA GLU A 100 -9.88 -4.36 26.52
C GLU A 100 -9.80 -5.07 25.17
N MET A 101 -8.62 -5.09 24.54
CA MET A 101 -8.39 -5.78 23.28
C MET A 101 -8.41 -7.31 23.41
N ASP A 102 -8.30 -7.84 24.64
CA ASP A 102 -8.39 -9.27 24.96
C ASP A 102 -7.55 -10.19 24.04
N ILE A 103 -6.33 -9.76 23.73
CA ILE A 103 -5.44 -10.49 22.81
C ILE A 103 -4.90 -11.73 23.53
N ALA A 104 -5.40 -12.92 23.14
CA ALA A 104 -4.97 -14.22 23.64
C ALA A 104 -3.66 -14.72 23.00
N TRP A 105 -2.66 -13.84 22.84
CA TRP A 105 -1.34 -14.18 22.31
C TRP A 105 -0.24 -13.92 23.36
N PRO A 106 0.59 -14.92 23.71
CA PRO A 106 1.61 -14.78 24.75
C PRO A 106 2.59 -13.63 24.47
N ASP A 107 2.82 -12.81 25.50
CA ASP A 107 3.77 -11.69 25.49
C ASP A 107 3.58 -10.71 24.33
N PHE A 108 2.36 -10.62 23.77
CA PHE A 108 2.09 -9.85 22.55
C PHE A 108 2.60 -8.41 22.64
N LEU A 109 2.30 -7.73 23.75
CA LEU A 109 2.70 -6.33 23.95
C LEU A 109 4.22 -6.17 23.97
N GLU A 110 4.94 -7.06 24.65
CA GLU A 110 6.41 -7.02 24.73
C GLU A 110 7.02 -7.26 23.35
N GLN A 111 6.52 -8.27 22.63
CA GLN A 111 6.99 -8.59 21.29
C GLN A 111 6.68 -7.47 20.28
N GLN A 112 5.50 -6.86 20.38
CA GLN A 112 5.12 -5.72 19.53
C GLN A 112 6.01 -4.52 19.78
N PHE A 113 6.35 -4.26 21.05
CA PHE A 113 7.23 -3.18 21.45
C PHE A 113 8.67 -3.42 20.98
N GLU A 114 9.18 -4.65 21.06
CA GLU A 114 10.50 -5.03 20.54
C GLU A 114 10.61 -4.72 19.03
N ILE A 115 9.58 -5.06 18.25
CA ILE A 115 9.52 -4.79 16.81
C ILE A 115 9.57 -3.28 16.53
N VAL A 116 8.69 -2.51 17.18
CA VAL A 116 8.60 -1.05 16.98
C VAL A 116 9.92 -0.37 17.38
N GLN A 117 10.52 -0.76 18.52
CA GLN A 117 11.81 -0.22 18.94
C GLN A 117 12.96 -0.58 18.00
N ALA A 118 12.94 -1.76 17.38
CA ALA A 118 13.96 -2.12 16.41
C ALA A 118 13.88 -1.25 15.15
N TYR A 119 12.67 -0.94 14.68
CA TYR A 119 12.47 0.02 13.59
C TYR A 119 12.86 1.45 13.96
N ASP A 120 12.52 1.90 15.17
CA ASP A 120 12.93 3.21 15.70
C ASP A 120 14.46 3.36 15.74
N ARG A 121 15.19 2.31 16.18
CA ARG A 121 16.67 2.27 16.13
C ARG A 121 17.24 2.33 14.72
N LEU A 122 16.49 1.92 13.70
CA LEU A 122 16.87 2.08 12.30
C LEU A 122 16.58 3.49 11.77
N GLY A 123 16.05 4.40 12.60
CA GLY A 123 15.69 5.76 12.20
C GLY A 123 14.34 5.88 11.50
N ILE A 124 13.48 4.86 11.61
CA ILE A 124 12.14 4.88 11.01
C ILE A 124 11.16 5.60 11.92
N GLU A 125 10.39 6.53 11.36
CA GLU A 125 9.33 7.21 12.08
C GLU A 125 8.17 6.25 12.37
N SER A 126 7.94 5.98 13.67
CA SER A 126 6.87 5.11 14.15
C SER A 126 5.49 5.81 14.09
N THR A 127 5.04 6.14 12.88
CA THR A 127 3.71 6.73 12.62
C THR A 127 2.56 5.78 12.94
N LEU A 128 2.81 4.48 12.82
CA LEU A 128 1.88 3.39 13.12
C LEU A 128 0.51 3.55 12.44
N SER A 129 0.53 3.82 11.13
CA SER A 129 -0.67 4.07 10.32
C SER A 129 -0.61 3.34 8.98
N CYS A 130 -1.72 2.74 8.57
CA CYS A 130 -1.90 2.15 7.23
C CYS A 130 -2.16 3.20 6.14
N THR A 131 -2.28 4.48 6.50
CA THR A 131 -2.61 5.58 5.58
C THR A 131 -1.53 6.66 5.68
N PRO A 132 -0.30 6.40 5.22
CA PRO A 132 0.80 7.38 5.29
C PRO A 132 0.50 8.69 4.54
N TYR A 133 -0.43 8.66 3.58
CA TYR A 133 -0.95 9.80 2.85
C TYR A 133 -1.99 10.64 3.63
N ASP A 134 -2.54 10.12 4.73
CA ASP A 134 -3.55 10.80 5.59
C ASP A 134 -2.87 11.43 6.82
N ARG A 135 -1.79 12.20 6.61
CA ARG A 135 -0.98 12.79 7.70
C ARG A 135 -1.09 14.30 7.84
N GLY A 136 -1.82 14.96 6.94
CA GLY A 136 -1.93 16.42 6.90
C GLY A 136 -0.63 17.15 6.52
N ILE A 137 0.35 16.40 5.98
CA ILE A 137 1.58 16.92 5.39
C ILE A 137 1.62 16.50 3.93
N GLU A 138 2.13 17.38 3.08
CA GLU A 138 2.39 17.06 1.68
C GLU A 138 3.61 16.13 1.59
N ILE A 139 3.50 15.07 0.81
CA ILE A 139 4.60 14.13 0.57
C ILE A 139 5.29 14.60 -0.71
N GLU A 140 6.47 15.20 -0.56
CA GLU A 140 7.29 15.66 -1.67
C GLU A 140 7.99 14.48 -2.38
N GLY A 141 8.39 14.70 -3.64
CA GLY A 141 9.11 13.73 -4.45
C GLY A 141 8.26 13.14 -5.59
N GLU A 142 8.88 12.22 -6.34
CA GLU A 142 8.26 11.54 -7.48
C GLU A 142 8.20 10.02 -7.26
N THR A 143 9.15 9.45 -6.51
CA THR A 143 9.30 8.01 -6.38
C THR A 143 9.20 7.56 -4.93
N ALA A 144 8.37 6.54 -4.69
CA ALA A 144 8.14 5.98 -3.37
C ALA A 144 8.29 4.45 -3.34
N SER A 145 8.57 3.89 -2.17
CA SER A 145 8.63 2.44 -1.92
C SER A 145 7.73 2.06 -0.74
N TRP A 146 6.47 1.72 -1.04
CA TRP A 146 5.43 1.55 -0.02
C TRP A 146 4.90 0.12 0.04
N ALA A 147 4.91 -0.46 1.24
CA ALA A 147 4.52 -1.85 1.48
C ALA A 147 3.07 -2.03 1.97
N GLU A 148 2.24 -1.01 1.84
CA GLU A 148 0.84 -1.01 2.25
C GLU A 148 -0.05 -0.86 1.02
N SER A 149 -0.89 -1.85 0.74
CA SER A 149 -1.59 -1.98 -0.54
C SER A 149 -2.59 -0.85 -0.78
N ASN A 150 -3.34 -0.44 0.25
CA ASN A 150 -4.27 0.68 0.12
C ASN A 150 -3.51 1.98 -0.21
N ALA A 151 -2.35 2.17 0.39
CA ALA A 151 -1.52 3.36 0.21
C ALA A 151 -0.88 3.40 -1.18
N VAL A 152 -0.44 2.25 -1.69
CA VAL A 152 0.04 2.10 -3.07
C VAL A 152 -1.05 2.51 -4.07
N CYS A 153 -2.25 1.95 -3.91
CA CYS A 153 -3.37 2.25 -4.81
C CYS A 153 -3.78 3.72 -4.74
N TYR A 154 -3.93 4.26 -3.53
CA TYR A 154 -4.29 5.66 -3.32
C TYR A 154 -3.28 6.59 -3.99
N THR A 155 -2.00 6.39 -3.71
CA THR A 155 -0.92 7.30 -4.14
C THR A 155 -0.72 7.28 -5.64
N ASN A 156 -0.68 6.10 -6.28
CA ASN A 156 -0.55 6.02 -7.73
C ASN A 156 -1.77 6.59 -8.49
N THR A 157 -2.94 6.66 -7.84
CA THR A 157 -4.19 7.11 -8.45
C THR A 157 -4.42 8.61 -8.26
N TRP A 158 -4.19 9.13 -7.05
CA TRP A 158 -4.62 10.47 -6.64
C TRP A 158 -3.48 11.46 -6.46
N THR A 159 -2.24 11.03 -6.63
CA THR A 159 -1.04 11.86 -6.48
C THR A 159 -0.07 11.64 -7.63
N SER A 160 1.00 12.43 -7.71
CA SER A 160 2.08 12.27 -8.69
C SER A 160 3.09 11.18 -8.32
N LEU A 161 3.07 10.69 -7.07
CA LEU A 161 4.04 9.71 -6.58
C LEU A 161 3.85 8.35 -7.26
N ILE A 162 4.98 7.73 -7.57
CA ILE A 162 5.07 6.45 -8.26
C ILE A 162 5.63 5.39 -7.32
N THR A 163 4.88 4.31 -7.12
CA THR A 163 5.35 3.20 -6.28
C THR A 163 4.84 1.86 -6.77
N ASN A 164 5.68 0.82 -6.62
CA ASN A 164 5.25 -0.56 -6.78
C ASN A 164 4.50 -1.05 -5.54
N ARG A 165 3.86 -2.23 -5.67
CA ARG A 165 3.37 -2.97 -4.51
C ARG A 165 4.53 -3.68 -3.82
N GLU A 166 5.19 -2.96 -2.92
CA GLU A 166 6.37 -3.45 -2.23
C GLU A 166 6.01 -4.42 -1.09
N SER A 167 6.97 -5.26 -0.71
CA SER A 167 6.91 -6.05 0.52
C SER A 167 7.52 -5.27 1.68
N GLY A 168 7.24 -5.66 2.92
CA GLY A 168 7.88 -5.05 4.10
C GLY A 168 9.42 -5.13 4.04
N LEU A 169 9.98 -6.20 3.45
CA LEU A 169 11.42 -6.37 3.30
C LEU A 169 12.00 -5.51 2.18
N SER A 170 11.33 -5.41 1.04
CA SER A 170 11.81 -4.57 -0.07
C SER A 170 11.72 -3.08 0.26
N ALA A 171 10.62 -2.63 0.87
CA ALA A 171 10.51 -1.25 1.36
C ALA A 171 11.57 -0.92 2.42
N LEU A 172 11.87 -1.84 3.34
CA LEU A 172 12.93 -1.63 4.33
C LEU A 172 14.32 -1.60 3.67
N ALA A 173 14.58 -2.47 2.71
CA ALA A 173 15.85 -2.49 2.00
C ALA A 173 16.07 -1.18 1.23
N THR A 174 15.03 -0.71 0.53
CA THR A 174 15.02 0.59 -0.15
C THR A 174 15.18 1.75 0.83
N ALA A 175 14.54 1.71 1.99
CA ALA A 175 14.72 2.73 3.02
C ALA A 175 16.19 2.84 3.50
N LEU A 176 16.87 1.69 3.61
CA LEU A 176 18.27 1.61 4.04
C LEU A 176 19.28 1.99 2.95
N THR A 177 18.96 1.77 1.67
CA THR A 177 19.87 2.02 0.55
C THR A 177 19.61 3.34 -0.16
N GLY A 178 18.35 3.80 -0.20
CA GLY A 178 17.85 4.89 -1.04
C GLY A 178 17.44 4.46 -2.45
N TYR A 179 17.52 3.15 -2.76
CA TYR A 179 17.33 2.63 -4.11
C TYR A 179 16.31 1.49 -4.17
N ALA A 180 15.47 1.50 -5.19
CA ALA A 180 14.61 0.38 -5.58
C ALA A 180 14.95 -0.07 -7.02
N PRO A 181 14.73 -1.34 -7.39
CA PRO A 181 14.87 -1.74 -8.79
C PRO A 181 13.89 -0.96 -9.68
N ALA A 182 14.31 -0.59 -10.89
CA ALA A 182 13.44 0.02 -11.88
C ALA A 182 12.61 -1.07 -12.58
N TRP A 183 11.43 -1.37 -12.04
CA TRP A 183 10.54 -2.40 -12.56
C TRP A 183 9.08 -2.06 -12.30
N GLY A 184 8.16 -2.83 -12.89
CA GLY A 184 6.73 -2.69 -12.63
C GLY A 184 6.25 -1.27 -12.92
N LEU A 185 5.53 -0.67 -11.98
CA LEU A 185 4.94 0.67 -12.10
C LEU A 185 5.96 1.82 -12.04
N HIS A 186 7.23 1.57 -11.70
CA HIS A 186 8.28 2.57 -11.90
C HIS A 186 8.57 2.83 -13.39
N LEU A 187 8.14 1.92 -14.27
CA LEU A 187 8.33 2.03 -15.71
C LEU A 187 7.04 2.61 -16.35
N PRO A 188 7.11 3.79 -17.02
CA PRO A 188 5.95 4.44 -17.62
C PRO A 188 5.17 3.53 -18.60
N GLU A 189 5.87 2.67 -19.34
CA GLU A 189 5.28 1.70 -20.26
C GLU A 189 4.36 0.66 -19.60
N HIS A 190 4.47 0.46 -18.29
CA HIS A 190 3.59 -0.42 -17.52
C HIS A 190 2.40 0.32 -16.89
N ARG A 191 2.37 1.66 -16.94
CA ARG A 191 1.31 2.51 -16.39
C ARG A 191 0.26 2.80 -17.45
N ILE A 192 -0.41 1.74 -17.90
CA ILE A 192 -1.47 1.79 -18.92
C ILE A 192 -2.71 1.08 -18.37
N PRO A 193 -3.92 1.65 -18.49
CA PRO A 193 -5.13 0.98 -18.03
C PRO A 193 -5.36 -0.30 -18.82
N ASN A 194 -5.96 -1.30 -18.18
CA ASN A 194 -6.20 -2.61 -18.79
C ASN A 194 -7.67 -3.04 -18.77
N ILE A 195 -8.52 -2.38 -17.97
CA ILE A 195 -9.96 -2.67 -17.86
C ILE A 195 -10.71 -1.35 -17.94
N ARG A 196 -11.80 -1.29 -18.71
CA ARG A 196 -12.70 -0.14 -18.72
C ARG A 196 -13.84 -0.40 -17.75
N VAL A 197 -14.12 0.56 -16.87
CA VAL A 197 -15.19 0.46 -15.88
C VAL A 197 -16.11 1.66 -16.03
N LYS A 198 -17.36 1.42 -16.42
CA LYS A 198 -18.39 2.45 -16.50
C LYS A 198 -19.35 2.34 -15.32
N ILE A 199 -19.56 3.43 -14.61
CA ILE A 199 -20.54 3.50 -13.52
C ILE A 199 -21.82 4.12 -14.06
N SER A 200 -22.92 3.39 -13.92
CA SER A 200 -24.25 3.74 -14.45
C SER A 200 -25.29 3.87 -13.33
N CYS A 201 -24.86 4.12 -12.09
CA CYS A 201 -25.71 4.38 -10.93
C CYS A 201 -25.14 5.49 -10.04
N GLU A 202 -25.95 6.02 -9.12
CA GLU A 202 -25.51 7.03 -8.17
C GLU A 202 -24.83 6.38 -6.96
N LEU A 203 -23.78 7.01 -6.44
CA LEU A 203 -23.08 6.62 -5.22
C LEU A 203 -23.25 7.75 -4.20
N GLU A 204 -23.95 7.47 -3.10
CA GLU A 204 -24.35 8.47 -2.12
C GLU A 204 -23.48 8.40 -0.85
N THR A 205 -23.27 7.17 -0.36
CA THR A 205 -22.59 6.93 0.91
C THR A 205 -21.11 6.67 0.70
N LEU A 206 -20.32 6.83 1.77
CA LEU A 206 -18.91 6.46 1.74
C LEU A 206 -18.72 4.96 1.46
N SER A 207 -19.60 4.13 2.02
CA SER A 207 -19.59 2.68 1.82
C SER A 207 -19.80 2.29 0.36
N ASP A 208 -20.57 3.06 -0.42
CA ASP A 208 -20.79 2.77 -1.85
C ASP A 208 -19.47 2.80 -2.64
N TYR A 209 -18.53 3.67 -2.26
CA TYR A 209 -17.20 3.73 -2.88
C TYR A 209 -16.34 2.51 -2.49
N SER A 210 -16.47 2.01 -1.26
CA SER A 210 -15.85 0.74 -0.86
C SER A 210 -16.45 -0.44 -1.63
N ILE A 211 -17.78 -0.50 -1.78
CA ILE A 211 -18.46 -1.53 -2.57
C ILE A 211 -17.99 -1.49 -4.03
N LEU A 212 -17.89 -0.30 -4.62
CA LEU A 212 -17.39 -0.13 -5.99
C LEU A 212 -15.95 -0.68 -6.12
N GLY A 213 -15.04 -0.31 -5.21
CA GLY A 213 -13.66 -0.77 -5.26
C GLY A 213 -13.53 -2.28 -5.14
N ASP A 214 -14.24 -2.88 -4.18
CA ASP A 214 -14.33 -4.33 -4.02
C ASP A 214 -14.93 -5.00 -5.26
N TRP A 215 -16.02 -4.45 -5.83
CA TRP A 215 -16.67 -5.00 -7.01
C TRP A 215 -15.75 -4.98 -8.24
N ILE A 216 -15.03 -3.88 -8.48
CA ILE A 216 -14.08 -3.78 -9.60
C ILE A 216 -13.04 -4.91 -9.51
N GLY A 217 -12.44 -5.05 -8.33
CA GLY A 217 -11.43 -6.06 -8.08
C GLY A 217 -11.95 -7.49 -8.22
N ARG A 218 -13.12 -7.78 -7.64
CA ARG A 218 -13.78 -9.09 -7.68
C ARG A 218 -14.17 -9.52 -9.08
N ASN A 219 -14.54 -8.58 -9.95
CA ASN A 219 -14.96 -8.85 -11.32
C ASN A 219 -13.80 -8.90 -12.33
N ALA A 220 -12.54 -8.73 -11.88
CA ALA A 220 -11.38 -9.02 -12.69
C ALA A 220 -11.32 -10.52 -13.01
N LYS A 221 -11.33 -10.87 -14.29
CA LYS A 221 -11.43 -12.28 -14.71
C LYS A 221 -10.07 -12.97 -14.70
N PRO A 222 -9.97 -14.23 -14.23
CA PRO A 222 -8.70 -14.96 -14.18
C PRO A 222 -8.00 -15.13 -15.54
N GLU A 223 -8.74 -15.12 -16.64
CA GLU A 223 -8.22 -15.21 -18.00
C GLU A 223 -7.62 -13.91 -18.55
N TRP A 224 -7.84 -12.78 -17.86
CA TRP A 224 -7.29 -11.49 -18.28
C TRP A 224 -5.79 -11.43 -17.99
N ASN A 225 -5.03 -10.92 -18.97
CA ASN A 225 -3.59 -10.75 -18.81
C ASN A 225 -3.30 -9.47 -18.02
N LEU A 226 -3.24 -9.62 -16.69
CA LEU A 226 -3.08 -8.52 -15.73
C LEU A 226 -1.77 -8.69 -14.93
N PRO A 227 -0.58 -8.51 -15.54
CA PRO A 227 0.71 -8.84 -14.91
C PRO A 227 0.98 -8.04 -13.62
N PHE A 228 0.40 -6.85 -13.49
CA PHE A 228 0.50 -5.99 -12.31
C PHE A 228 -0.82 -5.87 -11.53
N GLY A 229 -1.83 -6.67 -11.89
CA GLY A 229 -3.18 -6.59 -11.32
C GLY A 229 -4.16 -5.74 -12.17
N PRO A 230 -5.44 -5.69 -11.75
CA PRO A 230 -6.44 -4.89 -12.43
C PRO A 230 -6.12 -3.40 -12.27
N MET A 231 -5.96 -2.69 -13.39
CA MET A 231 -5.66 -1.25 -13.43
C MET A 231 -6.74 -0.55 -14.27
N PRO A 232 -7.88 -0.21 -13.65
CA PRO A 232 -9.07 0.22 -14.38
C PRO A 232 -8.98 1.69 -14.82
N TYR A 233 -9.59 2.00 -15.96
CA TYR A 233 -10.05 3.36 -16.29
C TYR A 233 -11.53 3.45 -15.91
N VAL A 234 -11.86 4.35 -14.99
CA VAL A 234 -13.18 4.46 -14.35
C VAL A 234 -13.91 5.71 -14.85
N GLU A 235 -15.09 5.51 -15.42
CA GLU A 235 -15.98 6.55 -15.94
C GLU A 235 -17.27 6.64 -15.12
N GLY A 236 -17.90 7.82 -15.10
CA GLY A 236 -19.23 8.01 -14.51
C GLY A 236 -19.25 8.36 -13.03
N LEU A 237 -18.08 8.62 -12.42
CA LEU A 237 -18.03 9.20 -11.07
C LEU A 237 -18.36 10.70 -11.10
N PRO A 238 -18.89 11.26 -9.99
CA PRO A 238 -19.19 12.69 -9.91
C PRO A 238 -17.92 13.54 -10.00
N ALA A 239 -18.07 14.79 -10.46
CA ALA A 239 -16.96 15.75 -10.59
C ALA A 239 -16.23 16.01 -9.26
N TYR A 240 -16.92 15.88 -8.12
CA TYR A 240 -16.31 15.97 -6.80
C TYR A 240 -16.37 14.63 -6.07
N ILE A 241 -15.22 14.18 -5.57
CA ILE A 241 -15.07 13.03 -4.69
C ILE A 241 -14.23 13.48 -3.49
N SER A 242 -14.76 13.30 -2.29
CA SER A 242 -14.04 13.67 -1.05
C SER A 242 -12.82 12.78 -0.83
N PHE A 243 -11.88 13.25 -0.01
CA PHE A 243 -10.71 12.48 0.41
C PHE A 243 -11.10 11.10 0.96
N ALA A 244 -12.12 11.04 1.82
CA ALA A 244 -12.54 9.79 2.45
C ALA A 244 -13.13 8.79 1.44
N ARG A 245 -13.84 9.28 0.42
CA ARG A 245 -14.37 8.46 -0.68
C ARG A 245 -13.26 7.96 -1.62
N LYS A 246 -12.26 8.79 -1.93
CA LYS A 246 -11.05 8.40 -2.69
C LYS A 246 -10.29 7.28 -1.97
N LYS A 247 -10.12 7.43 -0.66
CA LYS A 247 -9.55 6.42 0.23
C LYS A 247 -10.38 5.14 0.25
N ALA A 248 -11.69 5.23 0.46
CA ALA A 248 -12.60 4.09 0.50
C ALA A 248 -12.55 3.24 -0.79
N LEU A 249 -12.58 3.90 -1.95
CA LEU A 249 -12.50 3.26 -3.26
C LEU A 249 -11.19 2.51 -3.46
N THR A 250 -10.07 3.19 -3.28
CA THR A 250 -8.74 2.60 -3.54
C THR A 250 -8.34 1.56 -2.51
N ALA A 251 -8.73 1.73 -1.24
CA ALA A 251 -8.51 0.72 -0.22
C ALA A 251 -9.26 -0.59 -0.51
N ALA A 252 -10.51 -0.51 -0.95
CA ALA A 252 -11.28 -1.71 -1.29
C ALA A 252 -10.77 -2.39 -2.57
N ALA A 253 -10.42 -1.61 -3.61
CA ALA A 253 -9.85 -2.17 -4.84
C ALA A 253 -8.49 -2.85 -4.61
N ALA A 254 -7.65 -2.29 -3.73
CA ALA A 254 -6.35 -2.86 -3.38
C ALA A 254 -6.43 -4.29 -2.81
N ASN A 255 -7.56 -4.69 -2.21
CA ASN A 255 -7.77 -6.06 -1.70
C ASN A 255 -7.70 -7.13 -2.81
N TYR A 256 -8.03 -6.76 -4.05
CA TYR A 256 -7.92 -7.64 -5.22
C TYR A 256 -6.70 -7.30 -6.08
N GLY A 257 -5.72 -6.60 -5.48
CA GLY A 257 -4.45 -6.35 -6.11
C GLY A 257 -4.45 -5.22 -7.13
N THR A 258 -5.44 -4.32 -7.15
CA THR A 258 -5.36 -3.07 -7.93
C THR A 258 -4.25 -2.18 -7.38
N PRO A 259 -3.16 -1.92 -8.14
CA PRO A 259 -2.08 -1.08 -7.65
C PRO A 259 -2.27 0.40 -8.02
N MET A 260 -3.15 0.69 -8.98
CA MET A 260 -3.50 2.03 -9.45
C MET A 260 -4.77 1.99 -10.30
N MET A 261 -5.42 3.14 -10.46
CA MET A 261 -6.52 3.34 -11.40
C MET A 261 -6.46 4.74 -12.03
N TRP A 262 -7.19 4.93 -13.12
CA TRP A 262 -7.48 6.24 -13.70
C TRP A 262 -8.96 6.52 -13.48
N VAL A 263 -9.29 7.74 -13.07
CA VAL A 263 -10.65 8.17 -12.82
C VAL A 263 -10.95 9.39 -13.68
N ASP A 264 -11.91 9.24 -14.60
CA ASP A 264 -12.31 10.28 -15.52
C ASP A 264 -12.69 11.58 -14.79
N GLY A 265 -12.13 12.70 -15.24
CA GLY A 265 -12.31 14.02 -14.61
C GLY A 265 -11.53 14.24 -13.30
N HIS A 266 -10.80 13.25 -12.79
CA HIS A 266 -9.95 13.40 -11.58
C HIS A 266 -8.48 13.07 -11.81
N SER A 267 -8.17 12.14 -12.72
CA SER A 267 -6.82 11.85 -13.18
C SER A 267 -6.37 12.88 -14.23
N VAL A 268 -5.05 13.06 -14.38
CA VAL A 268 -4.48 13.98 -15.37
C VAL A 268 -4.73 13.47 -16.79
N GLN A 269 -4.54 12.16 -17.01
CA GLN A 269 -4.81 11.53 -18.30
C GLN A 269 -6.30 11.24 -18.47
N SER A 270 -6.80 11.46 -19.69
CA SER A 270 -8.15 11.12 -20.11
C SER A 270 -8.18 9.89 -21.01
N LEU A 271 -9.38 9.45 -21.41
CA LEU A 271 -9.54 8.26 -22.24
C LEU A 271 -8.86 8.40 -23.60
N GLU A 272 -8.80 9.62 -24.14
CA GLU A 272 -8.14 9.91 -25.41
C GLU A 272 -6.63 9.60 -25.39
N ASP A 273 -5.98 9.79 -24.24
CA ASP A 273 -4.57 9.44 -24.02
C ASP A 273 -4.33 7.92 -24.12
N PHE A 274 -5.40 7.13 -24.00
CA PHE A 274 -5.40 5.67 -24.04
C PHE A 274 -6.07 5.09 -25.30
N SER A 275 -6.18 5.89 -26.37
CA SER A 275 -6.85 5.49 -27.62
C SER A 275 -6.29 4.23 -28.31
N ASN A 276 -5.06 3.83 -28.01
CA ASN A 276 -4.41 2.64 -28.59
C ASN A 276 -4.32 1.45 -27.61
N VAL A 277 -5.02 1.49 -26.48
CA VAL A 277 -5.00 0.43 -25.47
C VAL A 277 -5.85 -0.76 -25.90
N GLU A 278 -5.27 -1.96 -25.83
CA GLU A 278 -6.00 -3.22 -25.95
C GLU A 278 -6.61 -3.61 -24.59
N TRP A 279 -7.88 -3.25 -24.40
CA TRP A 279 -8.63 -3.56 -23.18
C TRP A 279 -8.80 -5.07 -22.98
N GLN A 280 -8.51 -5.55 -21.77
CA GLN A 280 -8.77 -6.94 -21.37
C GLN A 280 -10.26 -7.19 -21.16
N GLY A 281 -11.01 -6.15 -20.78
CA GLY A 281 -12.46 -6.21 -20.64
C GLY A 281 -13.10 -4.86 -20.35
N GLU A 282 -14.41 -4.82 -20.55
CA GLU A 282 -15.27 -3.72 -20.14
C GLU A 282 -16.26 -4.22 -19.08
N LEU A 283 -16.41 -3.45 -18.01
CA LEU A 283 -17.30 -3.70 -16.90
C LEU A 283 -18.26 -2.51 -16.76
N GLU A 284 -19.52 -2.79 -16.45
CA GLU A 284 -20.51 -1.76 -16.16
C GLU A 284 -21.08 -1.99 -14.76
N PHE A 285 -20.91 -1.03 -13.86
CA PHE A 285 -21.41 -1.07 -12.49
C PHE A 285 -22.77 -0.40 -12.40
N LYS A 286 -23.80 -1.17 -12.04
CA LYS A 286 -25.20 -0.73 -11.99
C LYS A 286 -25.75 -0.74 -10.58
N GLN A 287 -26.97 -0.21 -10.44
CA GLN A 287 -27.68 -0.20 -9.16
C GLN A 287 -27.90 -1.62 -8.63
N GLU A 288 -28.14 -2.59 -9.53
CA GLU A 288 -28.30 -3.99 -9.15
C GLU A 288 -27.00 -4.59 -8.61
N ASP A 289 -25.84 -4.23 -9.17
CA ASP A 289 -24.53 -4.66 -8.68
C ASP A 289 -24.24 -4.11 -7.29
N LEU A 290 -24.53 -2.83 -7.08
CA LEU A 290 -24.40 -2.17 -5.77
C LEU A 290 -25.27 -2.88 -4.72
N ALA A 291 -26.55 -3.09 -5.02
CA ALA A 291 -27.49 -3.76 -4.12
C ALA A 291 -27.05 -5.22 -3.84
N HIS A 292 -26.62 -5.94 -4.87
CA HIS A 292 -26.17 -7.33 -4.74
C HIS A 292 -24.92 -7.44 -3.86
N ARG A 293 -23.92 -6.55 -4.05
CA ARG A 293 -22.72 -6.58 -3.20
C ARG A 293 -23.01 -6.23 -1.75
N TYR A 294 -23.91 -5.29 -1.49
CA TYR A 294 -24.37 -5.03 -0.12
C TYR A 294 -25.01 -6.27 0.51
N GLU A 295 -25.86 -6.98 -0.22
CA GLU A 295 -26.49 -8.21 0.24
C GLU A 295 -25.48 -9.32 0.50
N GLU A 296 -24.45 -9.47 -0.36
CA GLU A 296 -23.38 -10.46 -0.19
C GLU A 296 -22.42 -10.13 0.96
N LEU A 297 -22.20 -8.85 1.28
CA LEU A 297 -21.21 -8.41 2.27
C LEU A 297 -21.82 -8.10 3.65
N LYS A 298 -23.15 -8.05 3.76
CA LYS A 298 -23.79 -7.79 5.05
C LYS A 298 -23.44 -8.90 6.05
N PRO A 299 -23.31 -8.57 7.35
CA PRO A 299 -23.12 -9.58 8.37
C PRO A 299 -24.33 -10.51 8.46
N GLU A 300 -24.08 -11.81 8.56
CA GLU A 300 -25.09 -12.82 8.85
C GLU A 300 -25.05 -13.17 10.34
N GLY A 301 -26.10 -12.83 11.09
CA GLY A 301 -26.24 -13.20 12.50
C GLY A 301 -25.77 -12.12 13.48
N GLN A 302 -25.28 -12.54 14.64
CA GLN A 302 -24.86 -11.65 15.72
C GLN A 302 -23.53 -10.97 15.39
N VAL A 303 -23.49 -9.64 15.53
CA VAL A 303 -22.27 -8.84 15.36
C VAL A 303 -21.64 -8.61 16.73
N ASP A 304 -20.52 -9.26 17.00
CA ASP A 304 -19.81 -9.15 18.29
C ASP A 304 -18.81 -7.98 18.32
N LEU A 305 -18.35 -7.51 17.16
CA LEU A 305 -17.37 -6.43 17.04
C LEU A 305 -17.65 -5.57 15.80
N VAL A 306 -17.67 -4.26 16.00
CA VAL A 306 -17.69 -3.26 14.93
C VAL A 306 -16.40 -2.45 15.02
N VAL A 307 -15.60 -2.47 13.95
CA VAL A 307 -14.36 -1.70 13.84
C VAL A 307 -14.59 -0.53 12.90
N ILE A 308 -14.26 0.68 13.35
CA ILE A 308 -14.35 1.89 12.54
C ILE A 308 -12.92 2.34 12.23
N GLY A 309 -12.62 2.55 10.95
CA GLY A 309 -11.33 3.05 10.51
C GLY A 309 -10.31 1.99 10.14
N CYS A 310 -10.70 1.01 9.31
CA CYS A 310 -9.76 0.20 8.54
C CYS A 310 -9.82 0.70 7.08
N PRO A 311 -8.77 1.36 6.53
CA PRO A 311 -7.41 1.42 7.07
C PRO A 311 -7.19 2.42 8.23
N GLN A 312 -7.79 3.61 8.19
CA GLN A 312 -7.81 4.58 9.31
C GLN A 312 -9.03 5.49 9.17
N ALA A 313 -9.74 5.82 10.26
CA ALA A 313 -10.93 6.67 10.18
C ALA A 313 -10.54 8.14 9.93
N SER A 314 -10.98 8.69 8.80
CA SER A 314 -10.90 10.12 8.52
C SER A 314 -11.90 10.92 9.35
N LEU A 315 -11.75 12.24 9.38
CA LEU A 315 -12.70 13.12 10.05
C LEU A 315 -14.12 13.02 9.46
N GLU A 316 -14.24 12.81 8.14
CA GLU A 316 -15.53 12.60 7.47
C GLU A 316 -16.18 11.29 7.92
N GLU A 317 -15.42 10.19 7.97
CA GLU A 317 -15.90 8.89 8.47
C GLU A 317 -16.36 9.02 9.92
N MET A 318 -15.54 9.61 10.80
CA MET A 318 -15.90 9.80 12.21
C MET A 318 -17.17 10.63 12.40
N ARG A 319 -17.34 11.73 11.64
CA ARG A 319 -18.54 12.57 11.71
C ARG A 319 -19.78 11.82 11.23
N THR A 320 -19.64 11.08 10.12
CA THR A 320 -20.74 10.31 9.53
C THR A 320 -21.20 9.21 10.49
N THR A 321 -20.26 8.46 11.06
CA THR A 321 -20.58 7.40 12.04
C THR A 321 -21.19 7.98 13.31
N ALA A 322 -20.64 9.07 13.86
CA ALA A 322 -21.20 9.71 15.04
C ALA A 322 -22.63 10.23 14.80
N SER A 323 -22.89 10.79 13.61
CA SER A 323 -24.22 11.26 13.20
C SER A 323 -25.22 10.11 13.09
N ALA A 324 -24.82 8.99 12.49
CA ALA A 324 -25.67 7.80 12.37
C ALA A 324 -26.01 7.21 13.74
N LEU A 325 -25.01 7.06 14.64
CA LEU A 325 -25.21 6.59 16.00
C LEU A 325 -26.15 7.50 16.79
N ARG A 326 -25.95 8.82 16.70
CA ARG A 326 -26.81 9.79 17.38
C ARG A 326 -28.25 9.72 16.88
N SER A 327 -28.44 9.69 15.56
CA SER A 327 -29.78 9.58 14.97
C SER A 327 -30.49 8.31 15.42
N HIS A 328 -29.79 7.17 15.44
CA HIS A 328 -30.34 5.91 15.93
C HIS A 328 -30.70 5.95 17.42
N MET A 329 -29.86 6.57 18.26
CA MET A 329 -30.16 6.75 19.69
C MET A 329 -31.37 7.65 19.94
N GLU A 330 -31.61 8.65 19.08
CA GLU A 330 -32.72 9.60 19.23
C GLU A 330 -34.04 9.05 18.67
N PHE A 331 -34.02 8.27 17.58
CA PHE A 331 -35.22 7.88 16.82
C PHE A 331 -35.50 6.37 16.75
N GLY A 332 -34.55 5.51 17.11
CA GLY A 332 -34.63 4.05 16.95
C GLY A 332 -34.21 3.57 15.57
#